data_AF-A0A8A2VQ12-F1
#
_entry.id   AF-A0A8A2VQ12-F1
#
_cell.length_a   1.000
_cell.length_b   1.000
_cell.length_c   1.000
_cell.angle_alpha   90.00
_cell.angle_beta   90.00
_cell.angle_gamma   90.00
#
_symmetry.space_group_name_H-M   'P 1'
#
loop_
_entity.id
_entity.type
_entity.pdbx_description
1 polymer ?
#
loop_
_entity_poly.entity_id
_entity_poly.type
_entity_poly.pdbx_seq_one_letter_code
_entity_poly.pdbx_strand_id
1 'polypeptide(L)' 'MTTYEFTCPDCRRAIPVTDPMREATMANGCPVCGRSVSADHFAGDSVGGRRRSLEL' A
#
# COMPACT_ATOMS: atom_id res chain seq x y z
N MET A 1 -8.82 -11.15 -6.55
CA MET A 1 -8.66 -9.70 -6.33
C MET A 1 -7.30 -9.51 -5.71
N THR A 2 -6.41 -8.74 -6.35
CA THR A 2 -5.08 -8.43 -5.81
C THR A 2 -5.21 -7.34 -4.76
N THR A 3 -4.56 -7.54 -3.61
CA THR A 3 -4.50 -6.56 -2.52
C THR A 3 -3.08 -6.04 -2.44
N TYR A 4 -2.95 -4.73 -2.30
CA TYR A 4 -1.68 -4.04 -2.10
C TYR A 4 -1.67 -3.41 -0.71
N GLU A 5 -0.50 -3.32 -0.10
CA GLU A 5 -0.27 -2.51 1.08
C GLU A 5 0.29 -1.15 0.62
N PHE A 6 -0.52 -0.11 0.76
CA PHE A 6 -0.11 1.26 0.48
C PHE A 6 0.53 1.86 1.73
N THR A 7 1.75 2.40 1.61
CA THR A 7 2.41 3.17 2.68
C THR A 7 2.68 4.60 2.24
N CYS A 8 2.07 5.57 2.90
CA CYS A 8 2.34 6.98 2.61
C CYS A 8 3.75 7.39 3.10
N PRO A 9 4.59 8.03 2.28
CA PRO A 9 5.93 8.46 2.70
C PRO A 9 5.94 9.57 3.77
N ASP A 10 4.85 10.34 3.86
CA ASP A 10 4.75 11.52 4.71
C ASP A 10 4.08 11.17 6.05
N CYS A 11 2.84 10.67 5.99
CA CYS A 11 2.09 10.27 7.18
C CYS A 11 2.52 8.91 7.73
N ARG A 12 3.33 8.15 7.00
CA ARG A 12 3.79 6.79 7.35
C ARG A 12 2.66 5.85 7.74
N ARG A 13 1.49 6.05 7.13
CA ARG A 13 0.30 5.21 7.33
C ARG A 13 0.31 4.09 6.30
N ALA A 14 0.27 2.85 6.79
CA ALA A 14 0.06 1.66 5.98
C ALA A 14 -1.43 1.29 5.98
N ILE A 15 -2.02 1.08 4.80
CA ILE A 15 -3.40 0.60 4.63
C ILE A 15 -3.48 -0.43 3.49
N PRO A 16 -4.26 -1.51 3.67
CA PRO A 16 -4.57 -2.42 2.57
C PRO A 16 -5.50 -1.74 1.57
N VAL A 17 -5.14 -1.78 0.30
CA VAL A 17 -5.90 -1.21 -0.81
C VAL A 17 -6.09 -2.26 -1.89
N THR A 18 -7.24 -2.23 -2.56
CA THR A 18 -7.48 -3.02 -3.76
C THR A 18 -6.90 -2.31 -4.98
N ASP A 19 -6.82 -3.02 -6.10
CA ASP A 19 -6.40 -2.45 -7.39
C ASP A 19 -7.12 -1.13 -7.78
N PRO A 20 -8.47 -1.03 -7.76
CA PRO A 20 -9.15 0.24 -8.05
C PRO A 20 -8.85 1.33 -7.01
N MET A 21 -8.61 0.96 -5.75
CA MET A 21 -8.24 1.92 -4.70
C MET A 21 -6.81 2.45 -4.90
N ARG A 22 -5.89 1.60 -5.37
CA ARG A 22 -4.52 2.01 -5.71
C ARG A 22 -4.54 3.03 -6.85
N GLU A 23 -5.26 2.75 -7.93
CA GLU A 23 -5.39 3.70 -9.05
C GLU A 23 -5.99 5.03 -8.60
N ALA A 24 -7.07 5.00 -7.79
CA ALA A 24 -7.67 6.21 -7.23
C ALA A 24 -6.69 6.97 -6.32
N THR A 25 -5.88 6.27 -5.53
CA THR A 25 -4.89 6.88 -4.63
C THR A 25 -3.72 7.50 -5.40
N MET A 26 -3.33 6.93 -6.54
CA MET A 26 -2.33 7.56 -7.42
C MET A 26 -2.89 8.79 -8.13
N ALA A 27 -4.16 8.76 -8.54
CA ALA A 27 -4.80 9.88 -9.22
C ALA A 27 -5.10 11.07 -8.28
N ASN A 28 -5.56 10.79 -7.06
CA ASN A 28 -5.99 11.81 -6.10
C ASN A 28 -4.92 12.16 -5.05
N GLY A 29 -3.91 11.32 -4.90
CA GLY A 29 -2.95 11.40 -3.80
C GLY A 29 -3.40 10.62 -2.56
N CYS A 30 -2.60 10.70 -1.50
CA CYS A 30 -2.85 9.99 -0.25
C CYS A 30 -4.22 10.39 0.34
N PRO A 31 -5.11 9.43 0.68
CA PRO A 31 -6.43 9.74 1.24
C PRO A 31 -6.38 10.38 2.64
N VAL A 32 -5.21 10.37 3.30
CA VAL A 32 -5.03 10.94 4.65
C VAL A 32 -4.56 12.40 4.59
N CYS A 33 -3.60 12.72 3.73
CA CYS A 33 -2.97 14.05 3.69
C CYS A 33 -3.00 14.74 2.32
N GLY A 34 -3.51 14.07 1.28
CA GLY A 34 -3.59 14.61 -0.08
C GLY A 34 -2.26 14.70 -0.83
N ARG A 35 -1.15 14.23 -0.25
CA ARG A 35 0.16 14.25 -0.93
C ARG A 35 0.16 13.34 -2.15
N SER A 36 0.76 13.80 -3.25
CA SER A 36 1.01 12.97 -4.43
C SER A 36 1.84 11.74 -4.07
N VAL A 37 1.44 10.60 -4.61
CA VAL A 37 2.07 9.30 -4.37
C VAL A 37 2.29 8.58 -5.69
N SER A 38 3.12 7.55 -5.69
CA SER A 38 3.48 6.79 -6.88
C SER A 38 3.36 5.29 -6.62
N ALA A 39 3.41 4.50 -7.70
CA ALA A 39 3.33 3.05 -7.69
C ALA A 39 4.30 2.36 -6.71
N ASP A 40 5.46 2.96 -6.46
CA ASP A 40 6.50 2.46 -5.54
C ASP A 40 6.03 2.41 -4.07
N HIS A 41 5.03 3.21 -3.72
CA HIS A 41 4.44 3.23 -2.38
C HIS A 41 3.42 2.11 -2.13
N PHE A 42 3.24 1.19 -3.08
CA PHE A 42 2.32 0.07 -3.00
C PHE A 42 3.08 -1.25 -3.07
N ALA A 43 3.14 -1.98 -1.96
CA ALA A 43 3.68 -3.34 -1.92
C ALA A 43 2.57 -4.35 -2.23
N GLY A 44 2.68 -5.12 -3.31
CA GLY A 44 1.70 -6.16 -3.63
C GLY A 44 1.91 -7.41 -2.78
N ASP A 45 0.94 -7.76 -1.93
CA ASP A 45 0.86 -9.12 -1.40
C ASP A 45 0.13 -9.96 -2.45
N SER A 46 0.90 -10.52 -3.38
CA SER A 46 0.41 -11.67 -4.13
C SER A 46 0.18 -12.75 -3.09
N VAL A 47 -1.08 -13.02 -2.74
CA VAL A 47 -1.51 -14.05 -1.77
C VAL A 47 -0.54 -15.25 -1.82
N GLY A 48 0.40 -15.33 -0.87
CA GLY A 48 1.47 -16.33 -0.88
C GLY A 48 2.82 -15.87 -0.31
N GLY A 49 2.85 -15.34 0.92
CA GLY A 49 3.97 -14.49 1.35
C GLY A 49 4.93 -14.89 2.48
N ARG A 50 4.50 -15.70 3.47
CA ARG A 50 5.24 -16.17 4.68
C ARG A 50 5.17 -15.31 5.95
N ARG A 51 4.39 -15.82 6.90
CA ARG A 51 4.71 -15.82 8.33
C ARG A 51 6.07 -16.49 8.53
N ARG A 52 7.07 -15.77 9.05
CA ARG A 52 8.23 -16.30 9.81
C ARG A 52 8.55 -15.19 10.82
N SER A 53 8.29 -15.29 12.13
CA SER A 53 8.70 -16.36 13.05
C SER A 53 10.06 -16.92 12.65
N LEU A 54 11.11 -16.13 12.84
CA LEU A 54 12.40 -16.70 13.18
C LEU A 54 12.84 -16.04 14.47
N GLU A 55 12.64 -16.81 15.53
CA GLU A 55 13.22 -16.63 16.85
C GLU A 55 14.75 -16.54 16.75
N LEU A 56 15.36 -15.57 17.42
CA LEU A 56 16.78 -15.52 17.77
C LEU A 56 16.94 -14.76 19.09
#